data_AF-A0A2J6XEJ4-F1
#
_entry.id   AF-A0A2J6XEJ4-F1
#
_cell.length_a   1.000
_cell.length_b   1.000
_cell.length_c   1.000
_cell.angle_alpha   90.00
_cell.angle_beta   90.00
_cell.angle_gamma   90.00
#
_symmetry.space_group_name_H-M   'P 1'
#
loop_
_entity.id
_entity.type
_entity.pdbx_description
1 polymer ?
#
loop_
_entity_poly.entity_id
_entity_poly.type
_entity_poly.pdbx_seq_one_letter_code
_entity_poly.pdbx_strand_id
1 'polypeptide(L)'
;PPFLLPATVEVQTSTGGAAALFNLLTASPVDNPLRWADQIIFALPPQLFGIAVDAIRTMRLRWERGFAQVIVAGPLPCGLGICRVCQIETRHGWQRCCIEGPVFDLRDLRLPGL
;
A
#
# COMPACT_ATOMS: atom_id res chain seq x y z
N PRO A 1 16.16 5.94 6.46
CA PRO A 1 16.66 6.92 5.45
C PRO A 1 17.11 6.16 4.19
N PRO A 2 17.17 6.79 3.00
CA PRO A 2 17.38 6.08 1.73
C PRO A 2 18.63 5.19 1.69
N PHE A 3 19.70 5.59 2.39
CA PHE A 3 20.96 4.83 2.47
C PHE A 3 20.86 3.49 3.24
N LEU A 4 19.75 3.23 3.94
CA LEU A 4 19.51 1.95 4.61
C LEU A 4 18.79 0.93 3.72
N LEU A 5 18.38 1.35 2.51
CA LEU A 5 17.62 0.50 1.62
C LEU A 5 18.56 -0.32 0.74
N PRO A 6 18.18 -1.57 0.40
CA PRO A 6 18.90 -2.34 -0.61
C PRO A 6 18.97 -1.57 -1.93
N ALA A 7 20.04 -1.77 -2.69
CA ALA A 7 20.24 -1.11 -3.99
C ALA A 7 19.13 -1.44 -5.03
N THR A 8 18.34 -2.48 -4.79
CA THR A 8 17.21 -2.90 -5.62
C THR A 8 15.91 -2.16 -5.29
N VAL A 9 15.89 -1.28 -4.29
CA VAL A 9 14.70 -0.55 -3.86
C VAL A 9 14.80 0.89 -4.30
N GLU A 10 13.82 1.32 -5.11
CA GLU A 10 13.63 2.72 -5.44
C GLU A 10 12.60 3.35 -4.48
N VAL A 11 12.91 4.53 -3.94
CA VAL A 11 11.96 5.31 -3.12
C VAL A 11 11.57 6.56 -3.85
N GLN A 12 10.26 6.73 -3.99
CA GLN A 12 9.67 7.94 -4.54
C GLN A 12 8.75 8.56 -3.49
N THR A 13 8.82 9.89 -3.38
CA THR A 13 8.00 10.66 -2.42
C THR A 13 7.45 11.89 -3.12
N SER A 14 6.23 12.29 -2.78
CA SER A 14 5.63 13.52 -3.30
C SER A 14 5.07 14.36 -2.16
N THR A 15 5.37 15.66 -2.19
CA THR A 15 4.77 16.67 -1.30
C THR A 15 3.63 17.44 -1.97
N GLY A 16 3.37 17.18 -3.26
CA GLY A 16 2.32 17.84 -4.05
C GLY A 16 0.91 17.26 -3.86
N GLY A 17 0.69 16.48 -2.79
CA GLY A 17 -0.57 15.79 -2.52
C GLY A 17 -0.81 14.53 -3.35
N ALA A 18 -2.04 14.00 -3.29
CA ALA A 18 -2.38 12.70 -3.85
C ALA A 18 -2.18 12.61 -5.36
N ALA A 19 -2.59 13.64 -6.13
CA ALA A 19 -2.45 13.64 -7.59
C ALA A 19 -0.97 13.56 -7.99
N ALA A 20 -0.11 14.37 -7.36
CA ALA A 20 1.33 14.34 -7.63
C ALA A 20 1.98 13.03 -7.19
N LEU A 21 1.50 12.39 -6.13
CA LEU A 21 1.96 11.05 -5.72
C LEU A 21 1.61 9.99 -6.76
N PHE A 22 0.35 9.94 -7.22
CA PHE A 22 -0.06 8.93 -8.19
C PHE A 22 0.49 9.18 -9.60
N ASN A 23 0.82 10.42 -9.94
CA ASN A 23 1.57 10.73 -11.17
C ASN A 23 2.92 10.02 -11.21
N LEU A 24 3.56 9.71 -10.07
CA LEU A 24 4.81 8.94 -10.06
C LEU A 24 4.62 7.51 -10.62
N LEU A 25 3.40 6.97 -10.54
CA LEU A 25 3.06 5.67 -11.14
C LEU A 25 2.77 5.76 -12.64
N THR A 26 2.62 6.95 -13.22
CA THR A 26 2.13 7.12 -14.60
C THR A 26 2.91 8.13 -15.45
N ALA A 27 3.86 8.87 -14.87
CA ALA A 27 4.50 10.04 -15.49
C ALA A 27 5.35 9.69 -16.72
N SER A 28 5.96 8.51 -16.76
CA SER A 28 6.77 8.04 -17.88
C SER A 28 6.24 6.67 -18.33
N PRO A 29 5.93 6.45 -19.62
CA PRO A 29 5.59 5.12 -20.13
C PRO A 29 6.74 4.11 -20.03
N VAL A 30 7.98 4.60 -20.02
CA VAL A 30 9.21 3.79 -20.01
C VAL A 30 9.61 3.47 -18.56
N ASP A 31 9.56 4.48 -17.68
CA ASP A 31 10.01 4.36 -16.29
C ASP A 31 8.85 4.07 -15.32
N ASN A 32 7.71 3.61 -15.84
CA ASN A 32 6.53 3.32 -15.04
C ASN A 32 6.81 2.18 -14.04
N PRO A 33 6.81 2.43 -12.71
CA PRO A 33 7.10 1.39 -11.72
C PRO A 33 6.07 0.24 -11.74
N LEU A 34 4.83 0.49 -12.18
CA LEU A 34 3.83 -0.56 -12.36
C LEU A 34 4.21 -1.55 -13.47
N ARG A 35 5.15 -1.24 -14.36
CA ARG A 35 5.58 -2.17 -15.42
C ARG A 35 6.72 -3.06 -14.99
N TRP A 36 7.74 -2.50 -14.35
CA TRP A 36 9.00 -3.21 -14.10
C TRP A 36 9.15 -3.69 -12.65
N ALA A 37 8.48 -3.07 -11.67
CA ALA A 37 8.69 -3.46 -10.28
C ALA A 37 8.16 -4.88 -10.03
N ASP A 38 8.91 -5.66 -9.27
CA ASP A 38 8.45 -6.95 -8.74
C ASP A 38 7.45 -6.74 -7.59
N GLN A 39 7.61 -5.66 -6.84
CA GLN A 39 6.75 -5.27 -5.73
C GLN A 39 6.69 -3.74 -5.57
N ILE A 40 5.52 -3.22 -5.20
CA ILE A 40 5.28 -1.84 -4.82
C ILE A 40 4.76 -1.82 -3.39
N ILE A 41 5.40 -1.00 -2.55
CA ILE A 41 5.02 -0.79 -1.16
C ILE A 41 4.56 0.65 -1.01
N PHE A 42 3.31 0.82 -0.60
CA PHE A 42 2.69 2.11 -0.41
C PHE A 42 2.70 2.54 1.05
N ALA A 43 3.05 3.81 1.28
CA ALA A 43 2.87 4.50 2.54
C ALA A 43 1.96 5.71 2.32
N LEU A 44 0.65 5.50 2.49
CA LEU A 44 -0.36 6.50 2.16
C LEU A 44 -1.57 6.40 3.10
N PRO A 45 -2.35 7.48 3.25
CA PRO A 45 -3.55 7.48 4.06
C PRO A 45 -4.62 6.49 3.54
N PRO A 46 -5.46 5.89 4.42
CA PRO A 46 -6.48 4.92 4.03
C PRO A 46 -7.44 5.39 2.92
N GLN A 47 -7.72 6.70 2.88
CA GLN A 47 -8.61 7.30 1.88
C GLN A 47 -8.06 7.19 0.45
N LEU A 48 -6.75 6.96 0.28
CA LEU A 48 -6.10 6.85 -1.03
C LEU A 48 -5.96 5.39 -1.51
N PHE A 49 -6.37 4.39 -0.71
CA PHE A 49 -6.21 2.98 -1.05
C PHE A 49 -6.97 2.60 -2.33
N GLY A 50 -8.20 3.12 -2.49
CA GLY A 50 -9.01 2.88 -3.69
C GLY A 50 -8.35 3.46 -4.95
N ILE A 51 -7.80 4.67 -4.84
CA ILE A 51 -7.09 5.33 -5.95
C ILE A 51 -5.84 4.53 -6.34
N ALA A 52 -5.11 3.98 -5.37
CA ALA A 52 -3.98 3.11 -5.64
C ALA A 52 -4.39 1.82 -6.36
N VAL A 53 -5.49 1.19 -5.94
CA VAL A 53 -6.07 0.01 -6.62
C VAL A 53 -6.42 0.35 -8.07
N ASP A 54 -7.09 1.46 -8.31
CA ASP A 54 -7.51 1.87 -9.65
C ASP A 54 -6.30 2.21 -10.53
N ALA A 55 -5.31 2.94 -9.99
CA ALA A 55 -4.06 3.22 -10.70
C ALA A 55 -3.36 1.93 -11.15
N ILE A 56 -3.25 0.92 -10.28
CA ILE A 56 -2.68 -0.37 -10.66
C ILE A 56 -3.53 -1.05 -11.75
N ARG A 57 -4.86 -1.05 -11.62
CA ARG A 57 -5.78 -1.70 -12.57
C ARG A 57 -5.70 -1.13 -13.97
N THR A 58 -5.39 0.16 -14.13
CA THR A 58 -5.21 0.76 -15.46
C THR A 58 -4.02 0.20 -16.23
N MET A 59 -2.98 -0.29 -15.52
CA MET A 59 -1.75 -0.83 -16.12
C MET A 59 -1.68 -2.36 -16.04
N ARG A 60 -2.29 -2.97 -15.01
CA ARG A 60 -2.32 -4.42 -14.75
C ARG A 60 -3.76 -4.88 -14.45
N LEU A 61 -4.39 -5.52 -15.44
CA LEU A 61 -5.75 -6.08 -15.29
C LEU A 61 -5.86 -7.07 -14.12
N ARG A 62 -4.79 -7.84 -13.89
CA ARG A 62 -4.60 -8.71 -12.72
C ARG A 62 -3.14 -8.57 -12.25
N TRP A 63 -2.94 -8.54 -10.94
CA TRP A 63 -1.61 -8.72 -10.34
C TRP A 63 -1.61 -9.92 -9.40
N GLU A 64 -0.44 -10.42 -9.03
CA GLU A 64 -0.28 -11.53 -8.09
C GLU A 64 -0.33 -11.05 -6.64
N ARG A 65 -0.58 -11.96 -5.69
CA ARG A 65 -0.46 -11.62 -4.26
C ARG A 65 0.99 -11.23 -3.96
N GLY A 66 1.18 -10.20 -3.15
CA GLY A 66 2.48 -9.66 -2.79
C GLY A 66 3.00 -8.55 -3.71
N PHE A 67 2.41 -8.34 -4.90
CA PHE A 67 2.86 -7.27 -5.80
C PHE A 67 2.57 -5.87 -5.26
N ALA A 68 1.38 -5.62 -4.69
CA ALA A 68 1.01 -4.32 -4.16
C ALA A 68 0.71 -4.43 -2.66
N GLN A 69 1.58 -3.86 -1.85
CA GLN A 69 1.45 -3.85 -0.40
C GLN A 69 1.25 -2.43 0.11
N VAL A 70 0.60 -2.30 1.26
CA VAL A 70 0.42 -1.01 1.91
C VAL A 70 0.64 -1.14 3.41
N ILE A 71 1.34 -0.17 3.99
CA ILE A 71 1.42 -0.05 5.43
C ILE A 71 0.16 0.66 5.94
N VAL A 72 -0.58 -0.03 6.80
CA VAL A 72 -1.81 0.51 7.39
C VAL A 72 -1.45 1.18 8.71
N ALA A 73 -1.49 2.52 8.71
CA ALA A 73 -1.33 3.31 9.91
C ALA A 73 -2.62 3.31 10.75
N GLY A 74 -2.48 3.34 12.07
CA GLY A 74 -3.62 3.38 13.00
C GLY A 74 -3.16 3.31 14.46
N PRO A 75 -4.10 3.45 15.41
CA PRO A 75 -3.79 3.37 16.84
C PRO A 75 -3.29 1.97 17.21
N LEU A 76 -2.10 1.90 17.83
CA LEU A 76 -1.50 0.65 18.35
C LEU A 76 -1.34 0.70 19.89
N PRO A 77 -2.40 0.92 20.69
CA PRO A 77 -2.25 1.25 22.10
C PRO A 77 -1.61 0.13 22.93
N CYS A 78 -1.91 -1.14 22.62
CA CYS A 78 -1.26 -2.26 23.30
C CYS A 78 -0.08 -2.85 22.53
N GLY A 79 -0.02 -2.76 21.20
CA GLY A 79 0.99 -3.42 20.37
C GLY A 79 1.06 -4.96 20.45
N LEU A 80 0.23 -5.61 21.26
CA LEU A 80 0.35 -7.03 21.63
C LEU A 80 -0.85 -7.89 21.19
N GLY A 81 -1.79 -7.31 20.44
CA GLY A 81 -2.96 -8.02 19.92
C GLY A 81 -4.08 -8.31 20.92
N ILE A 82 -3.98 -7.84 22.16
CA ILE A 82 -4.95 -8.13 23.23
C ILE A 82 -6.14 -7.16 23.19
N CYS A 83 -5.88 -5.85 23.05
CA CYS A 83 -6.93 -4.83 23.14
C CYS A 83 -7.85 -4.74 21.91
N ARG A 84 -7.41 -5.29 20.76
CA ARG A 84 -8.13 -5.28 19.47
C ARG A 84 -8.46 -3.88 18.88
N VAL A 85 -7.99 -2.79 19.47
CA VAL A 85 -8.22 -1.42 18.96
C VAL A 85 -7.66 -1.20 17.55
N CYS A 86 -6.56 -1.87 17.20
CA CYS A 86 -5.94 -1.74 15.88
C CYS A 86 -6.54 -2.67 14.80
N GLN A 87 -7.76 -3.16 15.00
CA GLN A 87 -8.39 -4.08 14.05
C GLN A 87 -8.83 -3.36 12.77
N ILE A 88 -8.62 -4.03 11.65
CA ILE A 88 -9.14 -3.65 10.33
C ILE A 88 -9.89 -4.82 9.72
N GLU A 89 -10.86 -4.50 8.88
CA GLU A 89 -11.59 -5.52 8.15
C GLU A 89 -10.85 -5.86 6.85
N THR A 90 -10.61 -7.16 6.63
CA THR A 90 -9.98 -7.68 5.41
C THR A 90 -10.88 -8.73 4.78
N ARG A 91 -10.50 -9.20 3.60
CA ARG A 91 -11.14 -10.35 2.95
C ARG A 91 -10.97 -11.66 3.74
N HIS A 92 -10.05 -11.69 4.70
CA HIS A 92 -9.83 -12.80 5.61
C HIS A 92 -10.53 -12.62 6.98
N GLY A 93 -11.39 -11.60 7.09
CA GLY A 93 -12.05 -11.21 8.34
C GLY A 93 -11.29 -10.11 9.07
N TRP A 94 -11.60 -9.92 10.36
CA TRP A 94 -10.96 -8.92 11.20
C TRP A 94 -9.52 -9.32 11.55
N GLN A 95 -8.55 -8.49 11.16
CA GLN A 95 -7.13 -8.68 11.45
C GLN A 95 -6.59 -7.50 12.28
N ARG A 96 -5.59 -7.71 13.13
CA ARG A 96 -5.00 -6.67 14.00
C ARG A 96 -3.70 -6.18 13.36
N CYS A 97 -3.60 -4.87 13.12
CA CYS A 97 -2.39 -4.29 12.54
C CYS A 97 -1.10 -4.57 13.33
N CYS A 98 -1.17 -4.72 14.66
CA CYS A 98 0.03 -4.98 15.49
C CYS A 98 0.58 -6.41 15.44
N ILE A 99 -0.22 -7.42 15.03
CA ILE A 99 0.20 -8.83 15.05
C ILE A 99 0.17 -9.42 13.64
N GLU A 100 -0.94 -9.22 12.92
CA GLU A 100 -1.08 -9.69 11.53
C GLU A 100 -0.52 -8.69 10.51
N GLY A 101 -0.38 -7.42 10.87
CA GLY A 101 0.16 -6.35 10.03
C GLY A 101 1.58 -5.92 10.42
N PRO A 102 1.94 -4.62 10.23
CA PRO A 102 1.13 -3.51 9.73
C PRO A 102 1.05 -3.43 8.20
N VAL A 103 1.79 -4.29 7.50
CA VAL A 103 1.81 -4.34 6.03
C VAL A 103 0.81 -5.37 5.54
N PHE A 104 -0.09 -4.96 4.66
CA PHE A 104 -1.12 -5.81 4.08
C PHE A 104 -1.04 -5.79 2.55
N ASP A 105 -1.42 -6.89 1.91
CA ASP A 105 -1.69 -6.87 0.47
C ASP A 105 -2.89 -5.96 0.21
N LEU A 106 -2.73 -5.01 -0.71
CA LEU A 106 -3.76 -4.03 -1.03
C LEU A 106 -5.07 -4.70 -1.51
N ARG A 107 -4.97 -5.91 -2.09
CA ARG A 107 -6.13 -6.69 -2.52
C ARG A 107 -6.93 -7.24 -1.35
N ASP A 108 -6.31 -7.48 -0.20
CA ASP A 108 -6.98 -8.10 0.95
C ASP A 108 -7.75 -7.09 1.79
N LEU A 109 -7.50 -5.78 1.63
CA LEU A 109 -8.22 -4.76 2.37
C LEU A 109 -9.67 -4.63 1.88
N ARG A 110 -10.60 -4.50 2.82
CA ARG A 110 -11.97 -4.04 2.50
C ARG A 110 -11.95 -2.52 2.46
N LEU A 111 -12.15 -1.97 1.27
CA LEU A 111 -12.14 -0.54 1.04
C LEU A 111 -13.58 -0.01 1.10
N PRO A 112 -13.88 1.00 1.93
CA PRO A 112 -15.21 1.61 1.93
C PRO A 112 -15.46 2.29 0.57
N GLY A 113 -16.53 1.89 -0.12
CA GLY A 113 -16.94 2.47 -1.41
C GLY A 113 -16.47 1.71 -2.67
N LEU A 114 -15.93 0.50 -2.52
CA LEU A 114 -15.73 -0.47 -3.62
C LEU A 114 -16.51 -1.76 -3.39
#